data_AF-A0A953GEG9-F1
#
_entry.id   AF-A0A953GEG9-F1
#
_cell.length_a   1.000
_cell.length_b   1.000
_cell.length_c   1.000
_cell.angle_alpha   90.00
_cell.angle_beta   90.00
_cell.angle_gamma   90.00
#
_symmetry.space_group_name_H-M   'P 1'
#
loop_
_entity.id
_entity.type
_entity.pdbx_description
1 polymer ?
#
loop_
_entity_poly.entity_id
_entity_poly.type
_entity_poly.pdbx_seq_one_letter_code
_entity_poly.pdbx_strand_id
1 'polypeptide(L)'
;MLSGSIQAQEIAAVFIDGNVLVYRKGEQLKVAKNLILGPLHQDQILVIKPGARVKLMKPGGELCDLNQPGEYFVSSVVFHPKEEVSLFSKFSEYFLSFFSEVRKADEKDSHQNSIIAVSRGSGKPILLFPLEGLLSADESEIHWSWDGACDSCNFKLRIYDFSTRKPVLNKTVKGHHYVLSHPEKILRPDKKYYWDVQGGESNLKSESNVFNVCAVSQFNRQVREIQSILIKENIVAGSTPASLLTIASLFDQGQPNFAIQFGERLKAENRNDRLLAERISEVCNRQLRKIITAGLSESE
;
A
#
# COMPACT_ATOMS: atom_id res chain seq x y z
N MET A 1 -25.34 -38.03 2.12
CA MET A 1 -24.20 -37.60 2.95
C MET A 1 -23.52 -36.45 2.23
N LEU A 2 -23.86 -35.21 2.60
CA LEU A 2 -23.22 -34.01 2.06
C LEU A 2 -21.93 -33.80 2.83
N SER A 3 -20.79 -34.11 2.20
CA SER A 3 -19.47 -33.75 2.70
C SER A 3 -19.34 -32.22 2.66
N GLY A 4 -19.56 -31.59 3.81
CA GLY A 4 -19.25 -30.18 4.00
C GLY A 4 -17.75 -29.99 3.76
N SER A 5 -17.41 -29.21 2.74
CA SER A 5 -16.07 -28.66 2.60
C SER A 5 -15.78 -27.82 3.83
N ILE A 6 -14.97 -28.35 4.75
CA ILE A 6 -14.35 -27.55 5.81
C ILE A 6 -13.49 -26.54 5.06
N GLN A 7 -13.97 -25.30 4.95
CA GLN A 7 -13.16 -24.17 4.50
C GLN A 7 -11.95 -24.14 5.43
N ALA A 8 -10.77 -24.54 4.91
CA ALA A 8 -9.55 -24.49 5.67
C ALA A 8 -9.34 -23.04 6.10
N GLN A 9 -9.27 -22.78 7.42
CA GLN A 9 -8.85 -21.49 7.93
C GLN A 9 -7.45 -21.22 7.39
N GLU A 10 -7.34 -20.28 6.45
CA GLU A 10 -6.07 -19.87 5.87
C GLU A 10 -5.27 -19.13 6.95
N ILE A 11 -4.34 -19.84 7.58
CA ILE A 11 -3.32 -19.23 8.43
C ILE A 11 -2.31 -18.60 7.47
N ALA A 12 -1.92 -17.35 7.64
CA ALA A 12 -0.98 -16.70 6.74
C ALA A 12 0.32 -16.33 7.46
N ALA A 13 1.46 -16.58 6.82
CA ALA A 13 2.75 -16.08 7.30
C ALA A 13 2.89 -14.62 6.88
N VAL A 14 2.71 -13.70 7.86
CA VAL A 14 2.67 -12.24 7.64
C VAL A 14 4.02 -11.58 7.82
N PHE A 15 4.94 -12.25 8.50
CA PHE A 15 6.31 -11.81 8.71
C PHE A 15 7.22 -13.01 8.82
N ILE A 16 8.34 -12.94 8.11
CA ILE A 16 9.38 -13.97 8.08
C ILE A 16 10.71 -13.23 8.18
N ASP A 17 11.48 -13.56 9.19
CA ASP A 17 12.85 -13.08 9.37
C ASP A 17 13.78 -14.28 9.56
N GLY A 18 14.96 -14.20 8.94
CA GLY A 18 15.89 -15.31 8.87
C GLY A 18 15.39 -16.50 8.05
N ASN A 19 15.99 -17.67 8.30
CA ASN A 19 15.72 -18.89 7.54
C ASN A 19 14.59 -19.70 8.19
N VAL A 20 13.40 -19.61 7.60
CA VAL A 20 12.23 -20.42 7.97
C VAL A 20 11.93 -21.37 6.83
N LEU A 21 11.86 -22.68 7.12
CA LEU A 21 11.51 -23.68 6.13
C LEU A 21 10.08 -24.21 6.36
N VAL A 22 9.45 -24.70 5.30
CA VAL A 22 8.13 -25.32 5.34
C VAL A 22 8.12 -26.60 4.52
N TYR A 23 7.47 -27.64 5.05
CA TYR A 23 7.21 -28.91 4.35
C TYR A 23 5.87 -29.50 4.81
N ARG A 24 5.30 -30.46 4.07
CA ARG A 24 4.05 -31.12 4.48
C ARG A 24 4.30 -32.30 5.40
N LYS A 25 3.36 -32.56 6.30
CA LYS A 25 3.33 -33.74 7.15
C LYS A 25 3.38 -35.01 6.28
N GLY A 26 4.37 -35.86 6.52
CA GLY A 26 4.63 -37.07 5.73
C GLY A 26 5.73 -36.90 4.67
N GLU A 27 6.17 -35.67 4.39
CA GLU A 27 7.38 -35.41 3.60
C GLU A 27 8.63 -35.46 4.49
N GLN A 28 9.79 -35.68 3.87
CA GLN A 28 11.08 -35.60 4.58
C GLN A 28 11.58 -34.16 4.61
N LEU A 29 12.27 -33.76 5.70
CA LEU A 29 12.85 -32.43 5.89
C LEU A 29 13.72 -31.95 4.71
N LYS A 30 14.37 -32.88 4.00
CA LYS A 30 15.19 -32.57 2.82
C LYS A 30 14.42 -31.93 1.65
N VAL A 31 13.09 -32.04 1.65
CA VAL A 31 12.19 -31.45 0.64
C VAL A 31 11.68 -30.07 1.10
N ALA A 32 12.01 -29.66 2.34
CA ALA A 32 11.56 -28.40 2.89
C ALA A 32 12.05 -27.22 2.04
N LYS A 33 11.14 -26.29 1.78
CA LYS A 33 11.40 -25.08 1.00
C LYS A 33 11.47 -23.90 1.94
N ASN A 34 12.16 -22.85 1.54
CA ASN A 34 12.05 -21.57 2.24
C ASN A 34 10.58 -21.15 2.26
N LEU A 35 10.09 -20.82 3.45
CA LEU A 35 8.80 -20.20 3.59
C LEU A 35 8.85 -18.83 2.92
N ILE A 36 7.90 -18.60 2.03
CA ILE A 36 7.64 -17.29 1.42
C ILE A 36 6.33 -16.79 2.00
N LEU A 37 6.13 -15.47 2.03
CA LEU A 37 4.87 -14.84 2.44
C LEU A 37 3.69 -15.51 1.71
N GLY A 38 2.72 -16.04 2.46
CA GLY A 38 1.59 -16.77 1.88
C GLY A 38 0.72 -17.51 2.90
N PRO A 39 -0.41 -18.07 2.45
CA PRO A 39 -1.21 -18.96 3.25
C PRO A 39 -0.45 -20.26 3.52
N LEU A 40 -0.63 -20.76 4.73
CA LEU A 40 -0.13 -22.01 5.26
C LEU A 40 -1.30 -22.95 5.47
N HIS A 41 -1.08 -24.20 5.08
CA HIS A 41 -2.04 -25.26 5.28
C HIS A 41 -1.82 -25.93 6.63
N GLN A 42 -2.90 -26.44 7.23
CA GLN A 42 -2.84 -27.09 8.56
C GLN A 42 -1.98 -28.36 8.60
N ASP A 43 -1.75 -28.99 7.45
CA ASP A 43 -0.89 -30.16 7.29
C ASP A 43 0.60 -29.81 7.12
N GLN A 44 0.97 -28.52 7.15
CA GLN A 44 2.36 -28.10 7.05
C GLN A 44 3.08 -28.05 8.41
N ILE A 45 4.39 -28.24 8.34
CA ILE A 45 5.34 -28.13 9.45
C ILE A 45 6.31 -27.00 9.12
N LEU A 46 6.45 -26.08 10.06
CA LEU A 46 7.41 -24.98 10.00
C LEU A 46 8.67 -25.35 10.75
N VAL A 47 9.83 -25.04 10.17
CA VAL A 47 11.14 -25.24 10.79
C VAL A 47 11.78 -23.88 11.01
N ILE A 48 11.83 -23.45 12.27
CA ILE A 48 12.45 -22.19 12.67
C ILE A 48 13.92 -22.48 12.98
N LYS A 49 14.84 -21.90 12.20
CA LYS A 49 16.28 -22.00 12.45
C LYS A 49 16.73 -21.03 13.56
N PRO A 50 17.91 -21.23 14.18
CA PRO A 50 18.51 -20.25 15.09
C PRO A 50 18.52 -18.84 14.50
N GLY A 51 17.99 -17.88 15.25
CA GLY A 51 17.89 -16.47 14.82
C GLY A 51 16.76 -16.18 13.82
N ALA A 52 15.94 -17.16 13.45
CA ALA A 52 14.78 -16.96 12.59
C ALA A 52 13.52 -16.70 13.41
N ARG A 53 12.55 -16.03 12.80
CA ARG A 53 11.24 -15.74 13.39
C ARG A 53 10.16 -15.74 12.32
N VAL A 54 8.99 -16.24 12.65
CA VAL A 54 7.81 -16.11 11.81
C VAL A 54 6.63 -15.62 12.65
N LYS A 55 5.89 -14.63 12.15
CA LYS A 55 4.56 -14.33 12.67
C LYS A 55 3.51 -14.89 11.73
N LEU A 56 2.61 -15.67 12.32
CA LEU A 56 1.47 -16.28 11.67
C LEU A 56 0.20 -15.56 12.09
N MET A 57 -0.81 -15.63 11.25
CA MET A 57 -2.05 -14.91 11.47
C MET A 57 -3.26 -15.66 10.95
N LYS A 58 -4.35 -15.59 11.69
CA LYS A 58 -5.66 -16.09 11.24
C LYS A 58 -6.49 -15.01 10.54
N PRO A 59 -7.54 -15.39 9.80
CA PRO A 59 -8.45 -14.43 9.17
C PRO A 59 -9.13 -13.46 10.16
N GLY A 60 -9.31 -13.87 11.42
CA GLY A 60 -9.86 -13.03 12.48
C GLY A 60 -8.87 -12.03 13.10
N GLY A 61 -7.63 -12.00 12.60
CA GLY A 61 -6.57 -11.11 13.07
C GLY A 61 -5.84 -11.61 14.32
N GLU A 62 -6.11 -12.83 14.78
CA GLU A 62 -5.33 -13.45 15.86
C GLU A 62 -3.92 -13.77 15.37
N LEU A 63 -2.92 -13.53 16.22
CA LEU A 63 -1.50 -13.61 15.87
C LEU A 63 -0.80 -14.73 16.67
N CYS A 64 0.14 -15.39 16.01
CA CYS A 64 1.06 -16.33 16.64
C CYS A 64 2.49 -15.91 16.28
N ASP A 65 3.36 -15.75 17.28
CA ASP A 65 4.76 -15.38 17.09
C ASP A 65 5.65 -16.57 17.44
N LEU A 66 6.38 -17.08 16.45
CA LEU A 66 7.30 -18.19 16.59
C LEU A 66 8.73 -17.66 16.42
N ASN A 67 9.43 -17.49 17.55
CA ASN A 67 10.79 -16.94 17.60
C ASN A 67 11.81 -17.89 18.23
N GLN A 68 11.39 -19.09 18.63
CA GLN A 68 12.28 -20.12 19.17
C GLN A 68 12.61 -21.16 18.09
N PRO A 69 13.87 -21.61 17.98
CA PRO A 69 14.23 -22.65 17.02
C PRO A 69 13.49 -23.95 17.31
N GLY A 70 12.99 -24.62 16.26
CA GLY A 70 12.23 -25.86 16.41
C GLY A 70 11.33 -26.19 15.23
N GLU A 71 10.63 -27.32 15.33
CA GLU A 71 9.59 -27.74 14.38
C GLU A 71 8.19 -27.49 14.97
N TYR A 72 7.34 -26.82 14.20
CA TYR A 72 5.99 -26.42 14.63
C TYR A 72 4.95 -26.90 13.63
N PHE A 73 3.97 -27.66 14.09
CA PHE A 73 2.82 -28.02 13.27
C PHE A 73 1.89 -26.82 13.17
N VAL A 74 1.55 -26.40 11.94
CA VAL A 74 0.64 -25.27 11.71
C VAL A 74 -0.72 -25.49 12.38
N SER A 75 -1.16 -26.73 12.52
CA SER A 75 -2.40 -27.12 13.22
C SER A 75 -2.37 -26.96 14.74
N SER A 76 -1.21 -26.84 15.38
CA SER A 76 -1.09 -26.85 16.85
C SER A 76 -0.51 -25.57 17.46
N VAL A 77 -0.15 -24.58 16.65
CA VAL A 77 0.39 -23.31 17.15
C VAL A 77 -0.69 -22.47 17.84
N VAL A 78 -0.30 -21.77 18.90
CA VAL A 78 -1.22 -20.99 19.74
C VAL A 78 -1.34 -19.57 19.20
N PHE A 79 -2.57 -19.15 18.92
CA PHE A 79 -2.89 -17.79 18.50
C PHE A 79 -3.42 -16.98 19.67
N HIS A 80 -2.99 -15.73 19.74
CA HIS A 80 -3.42 -14.76 20.73
C HIS A 80 -4.34 -13.72 20.07
N PRO A 81 -5.34 -13.19 20.80
CA PRO A 81 -6.25 -12.17 20.27
C PRO A 81 -5.52 -10.94 19.73
N LYS A 82 -6.17 -10.25 18.79
CA LYS A 82 -5.72 -8.96 18.23
C LYS A 82 -5.54 -7.94 19.36
N GLU A 83 -4.32 -7.47 19.61
CA GLU A 83 -4.12 -6.24 20.39
C GLU A 83 -4.41 -5.06 19.46
N GLU A 84 -5.48 -4.30 19.73
CA GLU A 84 -5.99 -3.22 18.85
C GLU A 84 -4.92 -2.17 18.47
N VAL A 85 -3.85 -2.05 19.25
CA VAL A 85 -2.79 -1.06 19.07
C VAL A 85 -1.57 -1.55 18.29
N SER A 86 -1.43 -2.85 17.99
CA SER A 86 -0.21 -3.35 17.33
C SER A 86 -0.17 -3.00 15.83
N LEU A 87 1.02 -2.69 15.28
CA LEU A 87 1.19 -2.41 13.84
C LEU A 87 0.87 -3.65 12.99
N PHE A 88 1.06 -4.86 13.53
CA PHE A 88 0.66 -6.10 12.88
C PHE A 88 -0.84 -6.28 12.80
N SER A 89 -1.58 -5.87 13.83
CA SER A 89 -3.03 -5.87 13.83
C SER A 89 -3.62 -4.91 12.81
N LYS A 90 -2.86 -3.88 12.39
CA LYS A 90 -3.22 -2.95 11.31
C LYS A 90 -2.91 -3.53 9.93
N PHE A 91 -1.74 -4.15 9.80
CA PHE A 91 -1.31 -4.84 8.59
C PHE A 91 -2.16 -6.06 8.24
N SER A 92 -2.74 -6.71 9.24
CA SER A 92 -3.47 -7.97 9.07
C SER A 92 -4.62 -7.86 8.06
N GLU A 93 -5.42 -6.79 8.17
CA GLU A 93 -6.56 -6.51 7.31
C GLU A 93 -6.11 -6.28 5.85
N TYR A 94 -4.95 -5.66 5.66
CA TYR A 94 -4.35 -5.47 4.34
C TYR A 94 -3.76 -6.77 3.82
N PHE A 95 -3.05 -7.53 4.65
CA PHE A 95 -2.30 -8.70 4.22
C PHE A 95 -3.21 -9.86 3.82
N LEU A 96 -4.24 -10.17 4.62
CA LEU A 96 -5.21 -11.23 4.29
C LEU A 96 -5.91 -10.96 2.97
N SER A 97 -6.06 -9.69 2.65
CA SER A 97 -6.76 -9.25 1.47
C SER A 97 -5.99 -9.45 0.15
N PHE A 98 -4.70 -9.81 0.22
CA PHE A 98 -3.92 -10.32 -0.92
C PHE A 98 -4.28 -11.76 -1.28
N PHE A 99 -4.78 -12.53 -0.31
CA PHE A 99 -5.00 -13.97 -0.44
C PHE A 99 -6.47 -14.36 -0.52
N SER A 100 -7.37 -13.47 -0.08
CA SER A 100 -8.79 -13.64 -0.35
C SER A 100 -8.99 -13.68 -1.86
N GLU A 101 -9.27 -14.88 -2.42
CA GLU A 101 -9.79 -15.01 -3.77
C GLU A 101 -10.88 -13.96 -3.94
N VAL A 102 -10.70 -13.03 -4.88
CA VAL A 102 -11.79 -12.19 -5.36
C VAL A 102 -12.77 -13.13 -6.06
N ARG A 103 -13.61 -13.82 -5.29
CA ARG A 103 -14.75 -14.55 -5.82
C ARG A 103 -15.81 -13.55 -6.23
N LYS A 104 -15.59 -12.90 -7.37
CA LYS A 104 -16.64 -12.54 -8.30
C LYS A 104 -16.15 -12.77 -9.71
N ALA A 105 -16.85 -13.67 -10.39
CA ALA A 105 -16.81 -13.81 -11.83
C ALA A 105 -17.13 -12.44 -12.44
N ASP A 106 -16.10 -11.75 -12.92
CA ASP A 106 -16.13 -10.73 -13.98
C ASP A 106 -14.74 -10.13 -14.27
N GLU A 107 -13.69 -10.40 -13.49
CA GLU A 107 -12.35 -9.91 -13.81
C GLU A 107 -11.52 -10.97 -14.57
N LYS A 108 -11.83 -11.16 -15.86
CA LYS A 108 -10.79 -11.53 -16.82
C LYS A 108 -9.97 -10.27 -17.10
N ASP A 109 -8.66 -10.33 -16.82
CA ASP A 109 -7.60 -9.36 -17.14
C ASP A 109 -7.08 -8.45 -16.00
N SER A 110 -6.83 -9.00 -14.80
CA SER A 110 -6.17 -8.23 -13.71
C SER A 110 -4.63 -8.13 -13.78
N HIS A 111 -4.00 -8.51 -14.90
CA HIS A 111 -2.53 -8.44 -15.08
C HIS A 111 -2.06 -7.52 -16.20
N GLN A 112 -2.93 -6.68 -16.75
CA GLN A 112 -2.53 -5.59 -17.64
C GLN A 112 -3.33 -4.33 -17.29
N ASN A 113 -2.61 -3.28 -16.86
CA ASN A 113 -3.10 -1.92 -16.65
C ASN A 113 -4.34 -1.82 -15.76
N SER A 114 -4.12 -1.50 -14.48
CA SER A 114 -5.12 -0.98 -13.56
C SER A 114 -5.64 0.39 -14.03
N ILE A 115 -6.39 0.40 -15.12
CA ILE A 115 -7.29 1.48 -15.49
C ILE A 115 -8.48 1.31 -14.55
N ILE A 116 -8.76 2.31 -13.75
CA ILE A 116 -10.06 2.41 -13.09
C ILE A 116 -11.05 2.48 -14.26
N ALA A 117 -11.78 1.40 -14.54
CA ALA A 117 -12.78 1.40 -15.59
C ALA A 117 -14.01 2.21 -15.13
N VAL A 118 -13.84 3.51 -14.89
CA VAL A 118 -14.95 4.45 -14.95
C VAL A 118 -15.27 4.59 -16.43
N SER A 119 -16.47 4.15 -16.80
CA SER A 119 -17.14 4.30 -18.11
C SER A 119 -16.35 5.09 -19.16
N ARG A 120 -16.06 4.44 -20.30
CA ARG A 120 -15.49 5.03 -21.53
C ARG A 120 -16.45 6.04 -22.19
N GLY A 121 -16.87 7.06 -21.46
CA GLY A 121 -17.75 8.13 -21.94
C GLY A 121 -17.33 9.44 -21.31
N SER A 122 -16.60 10.27 -22.07
CA SER A 122 -16.45 11.73 -21.85
C SER A 122 -16.42 12.23 -20.39
N GLY A 123 -15.76 11.51 -19.48
CA GLY A 123 -15.75 11.82 -18.06
C GLY A 123 -14.80 12.96 -17.74
N LYS A 124 -15.15 13.78 -16.72
CA LYS A 124 -14.20 14.71 -16.11
C LYS A 124 -13.00 13.93 -15.57
N PRO A 125 -11.75 14.44 -15.65
CA PRO A 125 -10.61 13.77 -15.04
C PRO A 125 -10.81 13.56 -13.54
N ILE A 126 -10.37 12.42 -13.01
CA ILE A 126 -10.45 12.08 -11.59
C ILE A 126 -9.06 12.22 -10.98
N LEU A 127 -8.93 13.02 -9.93
CA LEU A 127 -7.63 13.26 -9.30
C LEU A 127 -7.26 12.08 -8.39
N LEU A 128 -6.08 11.48 -8.61
CA LEU A 128 -5.62 10.31 -7.86
C LEU A 128 -4.58 10.69 -6.80
N PHE A 129 -3.64 11.56 -7.13
CA PHE A 129 -2.61 12.02 -6.19
C PHE A 129 -2.00 13.36 -6.66
N PRO A 130 -1.67 14.31 -5.76
CA PRO A 130 -1.92 14.32 -4.31
C PRO A 130 -3.41 14.31 -3.93
N LEU A 131 -3.71 13.60 -2.84
CA LEU A 131 -5.02 13.57 -2.20
C LEU A 131 -5.17 14.74 -1.21
N GLU A 132 -6.35 14.85 -0.60
CA GLU A 132 -6.52 15.70 0.56
C GLU A 132 -5.69 15.23 1.76
N GLY A 133 -5.15 16.18 2.53
CA GLY A 133 -4.30 15.93 3.70
C GLY A 133 -2.92 16.60 3.62
N LEU A 134 -1.97 16.06 4.38
CA LEU A 134 -0.60 16.56 4.44
C LEU A 134 0.27 15.98 3.32
N LEU A 135 1.04 16.83 2.65
CA LEU A 135 1.98 16.44 1.60
C LEU A 135 3.38 16.97 1.95
N SER A 136 4.41 16.14 1.82
CA SER A 136 5.80 16.58 1.99
C SER A 136 6.32 17.25 0.73
N ALA A 137 6.93 18.44 0.86
CA ALA A 137 7.71 19.06 -0.22
C ALA A 137 9.22 18.77 -0.12
N ASP A 138 9.64 17.98 0.88
CA ASP A 138 11.06 17.68 1.13
C ASP A 138 11.61 16.56 0.22
N GLU A 139 10.73 15.83 -0.48
CA GLU A 139 11.15 14.82 -1.43
C GLU A 139 11.80 15.47 -2.66
N SER A 140 12.75 14.78 -3.28
CA SER A 140 13.39 15.27 -4.52
C SER A 140 12.40 15.45 -5.67
N GLU A 141 11.35 14.62 -5.67
CA GLU A 141 10.29 14.60 -6.67
C GLU A 141 8.94 14.29 -6.01
N ILE A 142 7.87 14.85 -6.55
CA ILE A 142 6.49 14.46 -6.21
C ILE A 142 5.77 14.15 -7.52
N HIS A 143 5.02 13.05 -7.52
CA HIS A 143 4.19 12.64 -8.63
C HIS A 143 2.82 13.33 -8.53
N TRP A 144 2.25 13.72 -9.65
CA TRP A 144 0.83 14.04 -9.80
C TRP A 144 0.26 12.98 -10.72
N SER A 145 -0.90 12.44 -10.36
CA SER A 145 -1.59 11.45 -11.18
C SER A 145 -3.09 11.68 -11.16
N TRP A 146 -3.71 11.45 -12.31
CA TRP A 146 -5.14 11.53 -12.51
C TRP A 146 -5.56 10.40 -13.44
N ASP A 147 -6.82 10.01 -13.37
CA ASP A 147 -7.45 9.19 -14.39
C ASP A 147 -8.19 10.07 -15.39
N GLY A 148 -8.37 9.58 -16.62
CA GLY A 148 -9.04 10.34 -17.67
C GLY A 148 -9.40 9.51 -18.89
N ALA A 149 -10.26 10.09 -19.74
CA ALA A 149 -10.88 9.37 -20.86
C ALA A 149 -9.92 8.82 -21.92
N CYS A 150 -8.65 9.26 -21.96
CA CYS A 150 -7.66 8.71 -22.91
C CYS A 150 -6.20 8.83 -22.43
N ASP A 151 -5.42 7.77 -22.64
CA ASP A 151 -4.03 7.61 -22.17
C ASP A 151 -3.02 8.50 -22.91
N SER A 152 -3.36 8.95 -24.12
CA SER A 152 -2.48 9.76 -24.98
C SER A 152 -2.89 11.22 -25.08
N CYS A 153 -3.93 11.62 -24.34
CA CYS A 153 -4.50 12.97 -24.35
C CYS A 153 -3.53 13.98 -23.75
N ASN A 154 -3.64 15.23 -24.21
CA ASN A 154 -3.03 16.36 -23.53
C ASN A 154 -3.97 16.86 -22.43
N PHE A 155 -3.43 17.02 -21.23
CA PHE A 155 -4.12 17.54 -20.06
C PHE A 155 -3.46 18.83 -19.59
N LYS A 156 -4.25 19.77 -19.10
CA LYS A 156 -3.73 20.98 -18.43
C LYS A 156 -3.76 20.74 -16.92
N LEU A 157 -2.58 20.53 -16.34
CA LEU A 157 -2.36 20.43 -14.90
C LEU A 157 -2.12 21.83 -14.32
N ARG A 158 -2.87 22.19 -13.28
CA ARG A 158 -2.73 23.49 -12.60
C ARG A 158 -2.67 23.29 -11.09
N ILE A 159 -1.75 23.99 -10.44
CA ILE A 159 -1.63 24.04 -8.97
C ILE A 159 -1.70 25.50 -8.56
N TYR A 160 -2.48 25.78 -7.52
CA TYR A 160 -2.77 27.11 -7.04
C TYR A 160 -2.41 27.26 -5.56
N ASP A 161 -1.85 28.41 -5.19
CA ASP A 161 -1.77 28.82 -3.79
C ASP A 161 -3.19 29.14 -3.30
N PHE A 162 -3.63 28.48 -2.24
CA PHE A 162 -5.03 28.54 -1.78
C PHE A 162 -5.44 29.95 -1.33
N SER A 163 -4.50 30.70 -0.74
CA SER A 163 -4.78 32.03 -0.19
C SER A 163 -4.89 33.09 -1.29
N THR A 164 -3.95 33.06 -2.24
CA THR A 164 -3.89 34.05 -3.31
C THR A 164 -4.73 33.68 -4.54
N ARG A 165 -5.12 32.41 -4.65
CA ARG A 165 -5.78 31.80 -5.83
C ARG A 165 -4.97 31.94 -7.12
N LYS A 166 -3.67 32.27 -7.02
CA LYS A 166 -2.78 32.40 -8.17
C LYS A 166 -2.17 31.04 -8.53
N PRO A 167 -2.04 30.72 -9.82
CA PRO A 167 -1.36 29.50 -10.22
C PRO A 167 0.12 29.59 -9.86
N VAL A 168 0.61 28.59 -9.14
CA VAL A 168 2.04 28.37 -8.87
C VAL A 168 2.65 27.37 -9.85
N LEU A 169 1.82 26.55 -10.49
CA LEU A 169 2.19 25.68 -11.61
C LEU A 169 1.06 25.67 -12.64
N ASN A 170 1.42 25.73 -13.92
CA ASN A 170 0.52 25.50 -15.05
C ASN A 170 1.31 24.79 -16.16
N LYS A 171 0.92 23.56 -16.49
CA LYS A 171 1.63 22.70 -17.46
C LYS A 171 0.65 21.94 -18.34
N THR A 172 0.98 21.85 -19.62
CA THR A 172 0.36 20.85 -20.52
C THR A 172 1.16 19.56 -20.40
N VAL A 173 0.48 18.48 -20.06
CA VAL A 173 1.06 17.16 -19.80
C VAL A 173 0.40 16.14 -20.73
N LYS A 174 1.20 15.30 -21.37
CA LYS A 174 0.70 14.19 -22.18
C LYS A 174 0.57 12.96 -21.29
N GLY A 175 -0.62 12.35 -21.30
CA GLY A 175 -0.94 11.20 -20.45
C GLY A 175 -1.41 11.60 -19.05
N HIS A 176 -1.33 10.66 -18.12
CA HIS A 176 -2.04 10.71 -16.82
C HIS A 176 -1.18 11.03 -15.61
N HIS A 177 0.10 11.33 -15.83
CA HIS A 177 1.05 11.57 -14.75
C HIS A 177 1.97 12.74 -15.07
N TYR A 178 2.40 13.43 -14.02
CA TYR A 178 3.41 14.48 -14.07
C TYR A 178 4.36 14.35 -12.89
N VAL A 179 5.66 14.48 -13.13
CA VAL A 179 6.67 14.49 -12.05
C VAL A 179 7.14 15.92 -11.85
N LEU A 180 6.94 16.45 -10.65
CA LEU A 180 7.51 17.72 -10.24
C LEU A 180 8.84 17.47 -9.56
N SER A 181 9.94 17.78 -10.26
CA SER A 181 11.26 17.81 -9.65
C SER A 181 11.46 19.10 -8.84
N HIS A 182 12.16 19.01 -7.72
CA HIS A 182 12.39 20.11 -6.78
C HIS A 182 11.09 20.80 -6.28
N PRO A 183 10.17 20.06 -5.64
CA PRO A 183 8.91 20.59 -5.15
C PRO A 183 9.06 21.82 -4.24
N GLU A 184 10.14 21.91 -3.47
CA GLU A 184 10.42 22.98 -2.51
C GLU A 184 10.50 24.38 -3.16
N LYS A 185 10.75 24.45 -4.47
CA LYS A 185 10.79 25.71 -5.22
C LYS A 185 9.40 26.28 -5.52
N ILE A 186 8.36 25.44 -5.48
CA ILE A 186 6.99 25.79 -5.86
C ILE A 186 6.05 25.67 -4.64
N LEU A 187 6.22 24.60 -3.88
CA LEU A 187 5.42 24.24 -2.72
C LEU A 187 6.19 24.62 -1.45
N ARG A 188 5.72 25.65 -0.74
CA ARG A 188 6.34 26.11 0.49
C ARG A 188 5.75 25.36 1.69
N PRO A 189 6.57 25.06 2.72
CA PRO A 189 6.07 24.51 3.98
C PRO A 189 4.95 25.35 4.59
N ASP A 190 4.07 24.69 5.34
CA ASP A 190 2.96 25.28 6.09
C ASP A 190 1.98 26.10 5.24
N LYS A 191 1.92 25.80 3.93
CA LYS A 191 0.98 26.41 3.00
C LYS A 191 -0.05 25.42 2.47
N LYS A 192 -1.24 25.96 2.21
CA LYS A 192 -2.36 25.27 1.59
C LYS A 192 -2.38 25.52 0.09
N TYR A 193 -2.63 24.47 -0.67
CA TYR A 193 -2.72 24.50 -2.13
C TYR A 193 -3.96 23.74 -2.59
N TYR A 194 -4.37 23.98 -3.82
CA TYR A 194 -5.32 23.13 -4.51
C TYR A 194 -4.88 22.94 -5.95
N TRP A 195 -5.31 21.84 -6.55
CA TRP A 195 -4.92 21.50 -7.90
C TRP A 195 -6.07 20.91 -8.69
N ASP A 196 -5.98 21.02 -10.01
CA ASP A 196 -6.96 20.48 -10.92
C ASP A 196 -6.33 20.07 -12.25
N VAL A 197 -7.09 19.26 -12.98
CA VAL A 197 -6.74 18.81 -14.32
C VAL A 197 -7.90 19.10 -15.27
N GLN A 198 -7.58 19.59 -16.46
CA GLN A 198 -8.55 19.79 -17.52
C GLN A 198 -8.16 18.96 -18.76
N GLY A 199 -9.11 18.20 -19.28
CA GLY A 199 -8.94 17.48 -20.55
C GLY A 199 -8.80 18.46 -21.71
N GLY A 200 -7.76 18.29 -22.53
CA GLY A 200 -7.42 19.24 -23.60
C GLY A 200 -8.49 19.40 -24.67
N GLU A 201 -9.21 18.34 -25.01
CA GLU A 201 -10.24 18.35 -26.07
C GLU A 201 -11.66 18.60 -25.55
N SER A 202 -11.98 18.15 -24.34
CA SER A 202 -13.34 18.23 -23.78
C SER A 202 -13.61 19.51 -22.99
N ASN A 203 -12.58 20.31 -22.67
CA ASN A 203 -12.63 21.42 -21.70
C ASN A 203 -13.17 21.03 -20.30
N LEU A 204 -13.49 19.77 -20.07
CA LEU A 204 -14.02 19.27 -18.80
C LEU A 204 -12.91 19.32 -17.76
N LYS A 205 -13.21 20.04 -16.68
CA LYS A 205 -12.33 20.25 -15.54
C LYS A 205 -12.68 19.24 -14.45
N SER A 206 -11.66 18.65 -13.84
CA SER A 206 -11.82 17.87 -12.61
C SER A 206 -12.37 18.74 -11.48
N GLU A 207 -12.93 18.08 -10.47
CA GLU A 207 -13.04 18.72 -9.16
C GLU A 207 -11.64 18.91 -8.58
N SER A 208 -11.45 19.97 -7.78
CA SER A 208 -10.14 20.32 -7.25
C SER A 208 -9.87 19.57 -5.94
N ASN A 209 -8.70 18.95 -5.84
CA ASN A 209 -8.20 18.43 -4.57
C ASN A 209 -7.41 19.50 -3.84
N VAL A 210 -7.57 19.54 -2.52
CA VAL A 210 -6.94 20.51 -1.64
C VAL A 210 -5.95 19.80 -0.74
N PHE A 211 -4.72 20.29 -0.61
CA PHE A 211 -3.71 19.70 0.27
C PHE A 211 -2.94 20.76 1.02
N ASN A 212 -2.33 20.36 2.15
CA ASN A 212 -1.46 21.20 2.94
C ASN A 212 -0.03 20.67 2.83
N VAL A 213 0.93 21.54 2.53
CA VAL A 213 2.34 21.17 2.60
C VAL A 213 2.75 21.16 4.05
N CYS A 214 3.26 20.02 4.53
CA CYS A 214 3.66 19.87 5.92
C CYS A 214 4.91 20.71 6.27
N ALA A 215 5.19 20.83 7.55
CA ALA A 215 6.45 21.41 8.00
C ALA A 215 7.64 20.57 7.52
N VAL A 216 8.79 21.22 7.32
CA VAL A 216 10.03 20.54 6.94
C VAL A 216 10.35 19.43 7.95
N SER A 217 10.80 18.29 7.45
CA SER A 217 11.12 17.06 8.15
C SER A 217 9.95 16.31 8.80
N GLN A 218 8.72 16.85 8.77
CA GLN A 218 7.57 16.22 9.42
C GLN A 218 7.30 14.81 8.87
N PHE A 219 7.36 14.64 7.55
CA PHE A 219 7.22 13.35 6.89
C PHE A 219 8.28 12.35 7.36
N ASN A 220 9.56 12.75 7.31
CA ASN A 220 10.67 11.91 7.75
C ASN A 220 10.57 11.54 9.24
N ARG A 221 10.08 12.45 10.08
CA ARG A 221 9.86 12.19 11.51
C ARG A 221 8.78 11.12 11.72
N GLN A 222 7.61 11.24 11.06
CA GLN A 222 6.55 10.24 11.17
C GLN A 222 6.98 8.86 10.67
N VAL A 223 7.69 8.80 9.54
CA VAL A 223 8.25 7.53 9.03
C VAL A 223 9.20 6.91 10.06
N ARG A 224 10.10 7.70 10.66
CA ARG A 224 11.05 7.22 11.68
C ARG A 224 10.37 6.77 12.97
N GLU A 225 9.31 7.45 13.40
CA GLU A 225 8.52 7.08 14.58
C GLU A 225 7.91 5.68 14.38
N ILE A 226 7.28 5.44 13.22
CA ILE A 226 6.73 4.12 12.88
C ILE A 226 7.84 3.06 12.81
N GLN A 227 8.93 3.34 12.09
CA GLN A 227 10.05 2.41 11.98
C GLN A 227 10.70 2.08 13.34
N SER A 228 10.73 3.05 14.27
CA SER A 228 11.25 2.82 15.62
C SER A 228 10.37 1.86 16.43
N ILE A 229 9.05 1.90 16.22
CA ILE A 229 8.12 0.92 16.82
C ILE A 229 8.37 -0.46 16.21
N LEU A 230 8.51 -0.56 14.88
CA LEU A 230 8.81 -1.81 14.19
C LEU A 230 10.11 -2.45 14.71
N ILE A 231 11.16 -1.66 14.90
CA ILE A 231 12.44 -2.13 15.46
C ILE A 231 12.26 -2.67 16.89
N LYS A 232 11.49 -1.99 17.75
CA LYS A 232 11.16 -2.48 19.10
C LYS A 232 10.40 -3.81 19.07
N GLU A 233 9.62 -4.04 18.02
CA GLU A 233 8.94 -5.31 17.79
C GLU A 233 9.83 -6.39 17.15
N ASN A 234 11.15 -6.17 17.06
CA ASN A 234 12.14 -7.04 16.41
C ASN A 234 11.83 -7.31 14.93
N ILE A 235 11.45 -6.27 14.20
CA ILE A 235 11.29 -6.29 12.74
C ILE A 235 12.52 -5.65 12.13
N VAL A 236 13.17 -6.36 11.20
CA VAL A 236 14.38 -5.88 10.53
C VAL A 236 14.06 -4.64 9.70
N ALA A 237 14.76 -3.54 10.00
CA ALA A 237 14.66 -2.30 9.24
C ALA A 237 15.05 -2.51 7.77
N GLY A 238 14.32 -1.88 6.85
CA GLY A 238 14.55 -2.02 5.41
C GLY A 238 14.06 -3.33 4.79
N SER A 239 13.55 -4.28 5.58
CA SER A 239 12.90 -5.48 5.06
C SER A 239 11.58 -5.14 4.34
N THR A 240 11.17 -5.97 3.36
CA THR A 240 9.87 -5.81 2.69
C THR A 240 8.70 -5.73 3.69
N PRO A 241 8.62 -6.57 4.74
CA PRO A 241 7.58 -6.40 5.75
C PRO A 241 7.63 -5.04 6.46
N ALA A 242 8.82 -4.56 6.86
CA ALA A 242 8.95 -3.26 7.52
C ALA A 242 8.45 -2.11 6.63
N SER A 243 8.77 -2.18 5.33
CA SER A 243 8.31 -1.21 4.32
C SER A 243 6.79 -1.20 4.18
N LEU A 244 6.17 -2.38 3.99
CA LEU A 244 4.71 -2.48 3.83
C LEU A 244 3.97 -2.10 5.12
N LEU A 245 4.51 -2.46 6.29
CA LEU A 245 3.97 -2.07 7.60
C LEU A 245 3.98 -0.56 7.81
N THR A 246 5.03 0.11 7.34
CA THR A 246 5.14 1.57 7.41
C THR A 246 4.08 2.24 6.54
N ILE A 247 3.87 1.76 5.30
CA ILE A 247 2.83 2.26 4.39
C ILE A 247 1.44 2.10 5.02
N ALA A 248 1.10 0.90 5.50
CA ALA A 248 -0.19 0.62 6.12
C ALA A 248 -0.45 1.54 7.33
N SER A 249 0.57 1.75 8.17
CA SER A 249 0.46 2.60 9.36
C SER A 249 0.23 4.07 9.04
N LEU A 250 0.79 4.57 7.93
CA LEU A 250 0.55 5.94 7.47
C LEU A 250 -0.89 6.12 6.97
N PHE A 251 -1.43 5.16 6.21
CA PHE A 251 -2.83 5.19 5.80
C PHE A 251 -3.79 5.23 6.99
N ASP A 252 -3.57 4.36 7.99
CA ASP A 252 -4.42 4.27 9.17
C ASP A 252 -4.34 5.53 10.08
N GLN A 253 -3.21 6.24 10.04
CA GLN A 253 -3.07 7.54 10.71
C GLN A 253 -3.73 8.70 9.94
N GLY A 254 -4.46 8.42 8.86
CA GLY A 254 -5.06 9.43 8.00
C GLY A 254 -4.01 10.24 7.23
N GLN A 255 -2.85 9.64 6.93
CA GLN A 255 -1.75 10.26 6.17
C GLN A 255 -1.55 9.56 4.82
N PRO A 256 -2.58 9.50 3.94
CA PRO A 256 -2.50 8.74 2.70
C PRO A 256 -1.44 9.29 1.74
N ASN A 257 -1.26 10.61 1.72
CA ASN A 257 -0.23 11.24 0.92
C ASN A 257 1.18 10.83 1.35
N PHE A 258 1.47 10.81 2.66
CA PHE A 258 2.75 10.33 3.16
C PHE A 258 2.96 8.85 2.87
N ALA A 259 1.91 8.03 2.97
CA ALA A 259 1.98 6.61 2.63
C ALA A 259 2.42 6.39 1.18
N ILE A 260 1.81 7.14 0.24
CA ILE A 260 2.14 7.08 -1.18
C ILE A 260 3.55 7.63 -1.44
N GLN A 261 3.93 8.77 -0.85
CA GLN A 261 5.27 9.34 -0.98
C GLN A 261 6.35 8.37 -0.47
N PHE A 262 6.11 7.69 0.64
CA PHE A 262 7.02 6.68 1.16
C PHE A 262 7.13 5.47 0.21
N GLY A 263 6.01 5.03 -0.37
CA GLY A 263 6.00 3.99 -1.39
C GLY A 263 6.83 4.34 -2.63
N GLU A 264 6.68 5.56 -3.16
CA GLU A 264 7.46 6.02 -4.32
C GLU A 264 8.95 6.16 -3.99
N ARG A 265 9.29 6.67 -2.80
CA ARG A 265 10.68 6.70 -2.31
C ARG A 265 11.29 5.29 -2.31
N LEU A 266 10.59 4.31 -1.75
CA LEU A 266 11.07 2.92 -1.70
C LEU A 266 11.28 2.32 -3.09
N LYS A 267 10.38 2.59 -4.04
CA LYS A 267 10.54 2.16 -5.45
C LYS A 267 11.76 2.81 -6.09
N ALA A 268 11.99 4.10 -5.81
CA ALA A 268 13.13 4.84 -6.34
C ALA A 268 14.47 4.37 -5.75
N GLU A 269 14.50 3.98 -4.48
CA GLU A 269 15.67 3.42 -3.78
C GLU A 269 15.94 1.96 -4.19
N ASN A 270 14.90 1.18 -4.53
CA ASN A 270 15.00 -0.25 -4.83
C ASN A 270 14.58 -0.57 -6.27
N ARG A 271 15.05 0.19 -7.26
CA ARG A 271 14.60 0.11 -8.68
C ARG A 271 14.67 -1.28 -9.32
N ASN A 272 15.54 -2.16 -8.81
CA ASN A 272 15.72 -3.51 -9.34
C ASN A 272 14.81 -4.56 -8.65
N ASP A 273 14.17 -4.22 -7.55
CA ASP A 273 13.26 -5.12 -6.82
C ASP A 273 11.82 -4.97 -7.36
N ARG A 274 11.54 -5.69 -8.45
CA ARG A 274 10.22 -5.69 -9.10
C ARG A 274 9.11 -6.18 -8.15
N LEU A 275 9.41 -7.17 -7.33
CA LEU A 275 8.42 -7.76 -6.41
C LEU A 275 8.02 -6.77 -5.32
N LEU A 276 8.98 -6.04 -4.76
CA LEU A 276 8.68 -4.96 -3.81
C LEU A 276 7.86 -3.85 -4.48
N ALA A 277 8.24 -3.43 -5.69
CA ALA A 277 7.53 -2.38 -6.43
C ALA A 277 6.08 -2.75 -6.74
N GLU A 278 5.82 -4.01 -7.14
CA GLU A 278 4.49 -4.55 -7.37
C GLU A 278 3.65 -4.52 -6.09
N ARG A 279 4.19 -5.04 -4.97
CA ARG A 279 3.50 -5.05 -3.67
C ARG A 279 3.17 -3.65 -3.15
N ILE A 280 4.09 -2.70 -3.28
CA ILE A 280 3.84 -1.29 -2.91
C ILE A 280 2.70 -0.73 -3.75
N SER A 281 2.73 -0.96 -5.07
CA SER A 281 1.72 -0.45 -5.99
C SER A 281 0.34 -1.03 -5.67
N GLU A 282 0.27 -2.33 -5.37
CA GLU A 282 -0.97 -3.00 -4.98
C GLU A 282 -1.59 -2.39 -3.71
N VAL A 283 -0.77 -2.19 -2.66
CA VAL A 283 -1.23 -1.57 -1.40
C VAL A 283 -1.75 -0.16 -1.63
N CYS A 284 -0.98 0.69 -2.31
CA CYS A 284 -1.36 2.07 -2.56
C CYS A 284 -2.62 2.17 -3.44
N ASN A 285 -2.70 1.41 -4.52
CA ASN A 285 -3.85 1.44 -5.44
C ASN A 285 -5.13 0.97 -4.76
N ARG A 286 -5.05 -0.05 -3.90
CA ARG A 286 -6.21 -0.52 -3.15
C ARG A 286 -6.75 0.57 -2.21
N GLN A 287 -5.87 1.30 -1.53
CA GLN A 287 -6.28 2.39 -0.65
C GLN A 287 -6.81 3.59 -1.40
N LEU A 288 -6.19 3.95 -2.53
CA LEU A 288 -6.71 4.96 -3.44
C LEU A 288 -8.14 4.64 -3.88
N ARG A 289 -8.43 3.39 -4.26
CA ARG A 289 -9.80 2.96 -4.62
C ARG A 289 -10.81 3.14 -3.49
N LYS A 290 -10.43 2.83 -2.25
CA LYS A 290 -11.31 3.01 -1.08
C LYS A 290 -11.62 4.49 -0.85
N ILE A 291 -10.59 5.34 -0.90
CA ILE A 291 -10.72 6.80 -0.70
C ILE A 291 -11.60 7.41 -1.79
N ILE A 292 -11.36 7.06 -3.06
CA ILE A 292 -12.13 7.59 -4.19
C ILE A 292 -13.59 7.12 -4.12
N THR A 293 -13.83 5.83 -3.88
CA THR A 293 -15.21 5.30 -3.79
C THR A 293 -15.98 5.93 -2.65
N ALA A 294 -15.34 6.14 -1.49
CA ALA A 294 -15.97 6.81 -0.35
C ALA A 294 -16.35 8.27 -0.69
N GLY A 295 -15.44 9.03 -1.33
CA GLY A 295 -15.72 10.41 -1.75
C GLY A 295 -16.83 10.52 -2.81
N LEU A 296 -16.96 9.52 -3.69
CA LEU A 296 -18.05 9.46 -4.67
C LEU A 296 -19.41 9.17 -3.99
N SER A 297 -19.45 8.31 -2.97
CA SER A 297 -20.71 8.01 -2.25
C SER A 297 -21.21 9.15 -1.36
N GLU A 298 -20.35 10.08 -0.97
CA GLU A 298 -20.72 11.27 -0.18
C GLU A 298 -21.16 12.45 -1.04
N SER A 299 -21.05 12.36 -2.37
CA SER A 299 -21.41 13.42 -3.33
C SER A 299 -22.71 13.16 -4.12
N GLU A 300 -23.41 12.05 -3.83
CA GLU A 300 -24.78 11.73 -4.30
C GLU A 300 -25.85 12.12 -3.25
#